data_AF-A0AAE1KZM2-F1
#
_entry.id   AF-A0AAE1KZM2-F1
#
_cell.length_a   1.000
_cell.length_b   1.000
_cell.length_c   1.000
_cell.angle_alpha   90.00
_cell.angle_beta   90.00
_cell.angle_gamma   90.00
#
_symmetry.space_group_name_H-M   'P 1'
#
loop_
_entity.id
_entity.type
_entity.pdbx_description
1 polymer ?
#
loop_
_entity_poly.entity_id
_entity_poly.type
_entity_poly.pdbx_seq_one_letter_code
_entity_poly.pdbx_strand_id
1 'polypeptide(L)'
;MRSQLDGAKKLTDSVIDKLTSYYGMAIRKNINTDEETMRRAVWASFLHSSGNRDSSHMFCPKGKESWCWWRVAQAERKTVQKTPLLSGIPFEKMNVIQSLYADLASPELLQKCLKGRTQNVNESLHGRVWKKISKDKYAGLFRTTFACEATILNHNFKKDLHFLSSLGFPVSQHSLDVLHRQDGVTKRSMRQSSTPRKRRKVVETKADDSYSSGAH
;
A
#
# COMPACT_ATOMS: atom_id res chain seq x y z
N MET A 1 -13.56 -13.37 5.05
CA MET A 1 -14.04 -12.40 4.03
C MET A 1 -14.05 -12.92 2.59
N ARG A 2 -13.07 -13.73 2.13
CA ARG A 2 -13.00 -14.14 0.71
C ARG A 2 -14.14 -15.08 0.26
N SER A 3 -14.72 -15.87 1.16
CA SER A 3 -15.70 -16.93 0.82
C SER A 3 -17.14 -16.45 0.56
N GLN A 4 -17.53 -15.26 1.00
CA GLN A 4 -18.91 -14.76 0.85
C GLN A 4 -19.15 -14.06 -0.50
N LEU A 5 -18.06 -13.72 -1.21
CA LEU A 5 -18.11 -12.91 -2.44
C LEU A 5 -17.75 -13.68 -3.71
N ASP A 6 -17.36 -14.95 -3.66
CA ASP A 6 -16.69 -15.67 -4.78
C ASP A 6 -17.61 -16.42 -5.77
N GLY A 7 -17.25 -16.46 -7.06
CA GLY A 7 -17.95 -17.14 -8.19
C GLY A 7 -18.07 -16.30 -9.50
N ALA A 8 -18.39 -16.95 -10.62
CA ALA A 8 -18.44 -16.32 -11.94
C ALA A 8 -19.42 -15.12 -11.98
N LYS A 9 -18.95 -13.96 -12.47
CA LYS A 9 -19.62 -12.64 -12.46
C LYS A 9 -19.66 -11.89 -11.12
N LYS A 10 -18.81 -12.25 -10.14
CA LYS A 10 -18.71 -11.55 -8.85
C LYS A 10 -17.47 -10.62 -8.79
N LEU A 11 -17.23 -10.03 -7.62
CA LEU A 11 -16.11 -9.12 -7.33
C LEU A 11 -14.76 -9.82 -7.60
N THR A 12 -14.23 -9.69 -8.82
CA THR A 12 -12.98 -10.34 -9.23
C THR A 12 -11.76 -9.70 -8.59
N ASP A 13 -10.64 -10.42 -8.49
CA ASP A 13 -9.36 -9.87 -8.03
C ASP A 13 -8.97 -8.60 -8.81
N SER A 14 -9.20 -8.58 -10.13
CA SER A 14 -8.92 -7.40 -10.97
C SER A 14 -9.81 -6.19 -10.65
N VAL A 15 -11.05 -6.41 -10.21
CA VAL A 15 -11.95 -5.35 -9.73
C VAL A 15 -11.47 -4.85 -8.38
N ILE A 16 -11.09 -5.76 -7.46
CA ILE A 16 -10.57 -5.42 -6.13
C ILE A 16 -9.31 -4.58 -6.23
N ASP A 17 -8.39 -4.96 -7.12
CA ASP A 17 -7.14 -4.24 -7.36
C ASP A 17 -7.42 -2.81 -7.86
N LYS A 18 -8.39 -2.65 -8.77
CA LYS A 18 -8.80 -1.33 -9.27
C LYS A 18 -9.45 -0.48 -8.17
N LEU A 19 -10.37 -1.03 -7.38
CA LEU A 19 -11.00 -0.33 -6.26
C LEU A 19 -9.95 0.13 -5.23
N THR A 20 -9.01 -0.76 -4.89
CA THR A 20 -7.92 -0.47 -3.95
C THR A 20 -6.99 0.61 -4.50
N SER A 21 -6.67 0.55 -5.80
CA SER A 21 -5.88 1.59 -6.48
C SER A 21 -6.58 2.94 -6.48
N TYR A 22 -7.89 2.99 -6.75
CA TYR A 22 -8.68 4.21 -6.72
C TYR A 22 -8.78 4.80 -5.31
N TYR A 23 -9.04 3.98 -4.30
CA TYR A 23 -9.01 4.40 -2.90
C TYR A 23 -7.64 4.98 -2.53
N GLY A 24 -6.55 4.24 -2.80
CA GLY A 24 -5.20 4.71 -2.51
C GLY A 24 -4.82 5.99 -3.28
N MET A 25 -5.38 6.21 -4.48
CA MET A 25 -5.21 7.45 -5.23
C MET A 25 -6.01 8.61 -4.62
N ALA A 26 -7.23 8.37 -4.17
CA ALA A 26 -8.06 9.36 -3.48
C ALA A 26 -7.36 9.86 -2.20
N ILE A 27 -6.74 8.96 -1.42
CA ILE A 27 -5.95 9.36 -0.25
C ILE A 27 -4.71 10.16 -0.68
N ARG A 28 -3.87 9.61 -1.58
CA ARG A 28 -2.58 10.24 -1.94
C ARG A 28 -2.71 11.59 -2.62
N LYS A 29 -3.76 11.82 -3.41
CA LYS A 29 -4.00 13.10 -4.08
C LYS A 29 -4.56 14.20 -3.16
N ASN A 30 -5.09 13.82 -2.00
CA ASN A 30 -5.72 14.74 -1.06
C ASN A 30 -4.97 14.81 0.29
N ILE A 31 -3.69 14.41 0.33
CA ILE A 31 -2.84 14.69 1.49
C ILE A 31 -2.68 16.21 1.67
N ASN A 32 -2.49 16.66 2.90
CA ASN A 32 -2.40 18.07 3.27
C ASN A 32 -3.62 18.92 2.90
N THR A 33 -4.77 18.29 2.64
CA THR A 33 -6.08 18.97 2.52
C THR A 33 -6.87 18.77 3.82
N ASP A 34 -8.14 19.17 3.83
CA ASP A 34 -9.07 18.86 4.92
C ASP A 34 -9.68 17.45 4.78
N GLU A 35 -10.21 16.94 5.89
CA GLU A 35 -10.82 15.62 5.97
C GLU A 35 -12.02 15.49 5.02
N GLU A 36 -12.86 16.52 4.90
CA GLU A 36 -14.05 16.47 4.06
C GLU A 36 -13.69 16.33 2.57
N THR A 37 -12.69 17.07 2.10
CA THR A 37 -12.16 16.96 0.73
C THR A 37 -11.66 15.54 0.45
N MET A 38 -10.86 14.96 1.36
CA MET A 38 -10.40 13.57 1.21
C MET A 38 -11.56 12.58 1.22
N ARG A 39 -12.53 12.76 2.13
CA ARG A 39 -13.74 11.93 2.24
C ARG A 39 -14.57 11.95 0.97
N ARG A 40 -14.79 13.13 0.40
CA ARG A 40 -15.48 13.30 -0.88
C ARG A 40 -14.75 12.60 -2.03
N ALA A 41 -13.42 12.64 -2.05
CA ALA A 41 -12.64 11.91 -3.05
C ALA A 41 -12.74 10.38 -2.89
N VAL A 42 -12.76 9.87 -1.65
CA VAL A 42 -13.00 8.45 -1.36
C VAL A 42 -14.38 8.03 -1.86
N TRP A 43 -15.43 8.78 -1.52
CA TRP A 43 -16.79 8.51 -2.02
C TRP A 43 -16.91 8.67 -3.54
N ALA A 44 -16.21 9.64 -4.13
CA ALA A 44 -16.15 9.79 -5.59
C ALA A 44 -15.63 8.51 -6.26
N SER A 45 -14.62 7.86 -5.67
CA SER A 45 -14.07 6.62 -6.23
C SER A 45 -15.07 5.45 -6.22
N PHE A 46 -15.87 5.32 -5.16
CA PHE A 46 -16.91 4.30 -5.05
C PHE A 46 -18.09 4.57 -5.98
N LEU A 47 -18.66 5.78 -5.93
CA LEU A 47 -19.83 6.14 -6.73
C LEU A 47 -19.51 6.08 -8.23
N HIS A 48 -18.32 6.56 -8.63
CA HIS A 48 -17.82 6.46 -10.00
C HIS A 48 -17.73 5.00 -10.48
N SER A 49 -17.40 4.08 -9.58
CA SER A 49 -17.28 2.66 -9.89
C SER A 49 -18.64 1.95 -9.94
N SER A 50 -19.69 2.55 -9.37
CA SER A 50 -20.99 1.91 -9.14
C SER A 50 -22.04 2.20 -10.21
N GLY A 51 -22.01 3.36 -10.86
CA GLY A 51 -23.09 3.75 -11.79
C GLY A 51 -22.67 4.71 -12.89
N ASN A 52 -23.59 4.88 -13.84
CA ASN A 52 -23.47 5.74 -15.04
C ASN A 52 -24.45 6.94 -15.02
N ARG A 53 -25.04 7.26 -13.86
CA ARG A 53 -25.97 8.37 -13.69
C ARG A 53 -25.22 9.60 -13.17
N ASP A 54 -25.73 10.80 -13.41
CA ASP A 54 -25.09 12.04 -12.92
C ASP A 54 -24.90 12.02 -11.39
N SER A 55 -25.84 11.42 -10.65
CA SER A 55 -25.73 11.21 -9.20
C SER A 55 -24.51 10.35 -8.81
N SER A 56 -24.16 9.34 -9.61
CA SER A 56 -22.96 8.51 -9.40
C SER A 56 -21.65 9.27 -9.62
N HIS A 57 -21.70 10.44 -10.25
CA HIS A 57 -20.54 11.26 -10.57
C HIS A 57 -20.55 12.63 -9.88
N MET A 58 -21.40 12.82 -8.86
CA MET A 58 -21.59 14.11 -8.16
C MET A 58 -20.30 14.65 -7.52
N PHE A 59 -19.42 13.77 -7.00
CA PHE A 59 -18.15 14.16 -6.40
C PHE A 59 -16.96 14.09 -7.37
N CYS A 60 -17.18 13.71 -8.62
CA CYS A 60 -16.13 13.72 -9.63
C CYS A 60 -15.85 15.16 -10.10
N PRO A 61 -14.59 15.53 -10.36
CA PRO A 61 -14.27 16.84 -10.93
C PRO A 61 -14.96 17.02 -12.29
N LYS A 62 -15.40 18.25 -12.57
CA LYS A 62 -16.05 18.60 -13.85
C LYS A 62 -15.00 19.01 -14.89
N GLY A 63 -15.38 18.96 -16.17
CA GLY A 63 -14.55 19.44 -17.27
C GLY A 63 -13.79 18.35 -18.02
N LYS A 64 -13.12 18.75 -19.10
CA LYS A 64 -12.40 17.85 -20.02
C LYS A 64 -11.14 17.22 -19.40
N GLU A 65 -10.54 17.91 -18.43
CA GLU A 65 -9.38 17.43 -17.67
C GLU A 65 -9.77 16.50 -16.50
N SER A 66 -11.05 16.14 -16.40
CA SER A 66 -11.50 15.23 -15.36
C SER A 66 -10.95 13.82 -15.58
N TRP A 67 -10.52 13.17 -14.50
CA TRP A 67 -10.23 11.73 -14.54
C TRP A 67 -11.51 10.89 -14.69
N CYS A 68 -12.69 11.47 -14.45
CA CYS A 68 -13.97 10.80 -14.57
C CYS A 68 -14.44 10.83 -16.03
N TRP A 69 -14.37 9.67 -16.68
CA TRP A 69 -14.80 9.50 -18.07
C TRP A 69 -16.23 10.01 -18.34
N TRP A 70 -17.14 9.95 -17.37
CA TRP A 70 -18.52 10.45 -17.52
C TRP A 70 -18.56 11.98 -17.56
N ARG A 71 -17.79 12.65 -16.69
CA ARG A 71 -17.69 14.11 -16.65
C ARG A 71 -16.96 14.66 -17.87
N VAL A 72 -15.98 13.93 -18.40
CA VAL A 72 -15.33 14.26 -19.69
C VAL A 72 -16.34 14.16 -20.83
N ALA A 73 -17.08 13.05 -20.94
CA ALA A 73 -18.09 12.88 -21.97
C ALA A 73 -19.19 13.97 -21.91
N GLN A 74 -19.63 14.33 -20.71
CA GLN A 74 -20.55 15.44 -20.48
C GLN A 74 -19.97 16.79 -20.98
N ALA A 75 -18.70 17.09 -20.65
CA ALA A 75 -18.04 18.32 -21.07
C ALA A 75 -17.78 18.38 -22.59
N GLU A 76 -17.60 17.24 -23.23
CA GLU A 76 -17.39 17.11 -24.68
C GLU A 76 -18.69 16.93 -25.48
N ARG A 77 -19.84 16.81 -24.81
CA ARG A 77 -21.15 16.50 -25.43
C ARG A 77 -21.13 15.20 -26.23
N LYS A 78 -20.43 14.17 -25.72
CA LYS A 78 -20.34 12.83 -26.32
C LYS A 78 -21.14 11.80 -25.53
N THR A 79 -21.60 10.76 -26.21
CA THR A 79 -22.25 9.62 -25.57
C THR A 79 -21.23 8.77 -24.81
N VAL A 80 -21.61 8.36 -23.60
CA VAL A 80 -20.85 7.43 -22.76
C VAL A 80 -21.01 6.01 -23.29
N GLN A 81 -19.90 5.32 -23.57
CA GLN A 81 -19.90 3.90 -23.97
C GLN A 81 -19.19 2.98 -22.95
N LYS A 82 -18.97 3.47 -21.72
CA LYS A 82 -18.21 2.74 -20.70
C LYS A 82 -19.12 2.18 -19.62
N THR A 83 -18.87 0.94 -19.23
CA THR A 83 -19.60 0.25 -18.16
C THR A 83 -18.90 0.49 -16.81
N PRO A 84 -19.64 0.80 -15.71
CA PRO A 84 -19.06 0.91 -14.38
C PRO A 84 -18.40 -0.38 -13.96
N LEU A 85 -17.37 -0.24 -13.12
CA LEU A 85 -16.60 -1.38 -12.62
C LEU A 85 -17.45 -2.38 -11.83
N LEU A 86 -18.47 -1.90 -11.11
CA LEU A 86 -19.32 -2.71 -10.24
C LEU A 86 -20.71 -3.01 -10.85
N SER A 87 -20.93 -2.66 -12.11
CA SER A 87 -22.22 -2.82 -12.81
C SER A 87 -22.78 -4.25 -12.85
N GLY A 88 -21.91 -5.27 -12.80
CA GLY A 88 -22.30 -6.68 -12.79
C GLY A 88 -22.49 -7.29 -11.40
N ILE A 89 -22.32 -6.51 -10.32
CA ILE A 89 -22.37 -7.01 -8.95
C ILE A 89 -23.81 -6.97 -8.42
N PRO A 90 -24.32 -8.08 -7.83
CA PRO A 90 -25.64 -8.11 -7.18
C PRO A 90 -25.78 -7.06 -6.08
N PHE A 91 -26.99 -6.53 -5.92
CA PHE A 91 -27.30 -5.45 -4.96
C PHE A 91 -26.85 -5.76 -3.53
N GLU A 92 -27.07 -6.97 -3.03
CA GLU A 92 -26.64 -7.41 -1.69
C GLU A 92 -25.13 -7.23 -1.46
N LYS A 93 -24.33 -7.54 -2.49
CA LYS A 93 -22.87 -7.40 -2.43
C LYS A 93 -22.44 -5.95 -2.58
N MET A 94 -23.20 -5.16 -3.34
CA MET A 94 -22.98 -3.72 -3.43
C MET A 94 -23.13 -3.06 -2.05
N ASN A 95 -24.14 -3.46 -1.27
CA ASN A 95 -24.33 -2.94 0.09
C ASN A 95 -23.13 -3.25 0.99
N VAL A 96 -22.58 -4.47 0.91
CA VAL A 96 -21.36 -4.83 1.67
C VAL A 96 -20.17 -3.96 1.28
N ILE A 97 -19.98 -3.70 -0.03
CA ILE A 97 -18.90 -2.83 -0.51
C ILE A 97 -19.15 -1.38 -0.06
N GLN A 98 -20.39 -0.92 -0.10
CA GLN A 98 -20.76 0.42 0.36
C GLN A 98 -20.49 0.60 1.85
N SER A 99 -20.85 -0.38 2.69
CA SER A 99 -20.53 -0.37 4.12
C SER A 99 -19.01 -0.34 4.35
N LEU A 100 -18.24 -1.14 3.60
CA LEU A 100 -16.78 -1.08 3.66
C LEU A 100 -16.26 0.33 3.30
N TYR A 101 -16.82 0.96 2.27
CA TYR A 101 -16.44 2.32 1.91
C TYR A 101 -16.85 3.36 2.97
N ALA A 102 -17.95 3.14 3.70
CA ALA A 102 -18.33 3.98 4.83
C ALA A 102 -17.30 3.88 5.95
N ASP A 103 -16.85 2.66 6.29
CA ASP A 103 -15.78 2.45 7.28
C ASP A 103 -14.46 3.08 6.83
N LEU A 104 -14.10 2.93 5.56
CA LEU A 104 -12.91 3.53 4.95
C LEU A 104 -13.00 5.06 4.80
N ALA A 105 -14.21 5.61 4.83
CA ALA A 105 -14.48 7.05 4.79
C ALA A 105 -14.75 7.62 6.19
N SER A 106 -14.45 6.87 7.26
CA SER A 106 -14.60 7.34 8.63
C SER A 106 -13.68 8.53 8.91
N PRO A 107 -14.17 9.60 9.55
CA PRO A 107 -13.35 10.78 9.86
C PRO A 107 -12.11 10.44 10.69
N GLU A 108 -12.23 9.52 11.65
CA GLU A 108 -11.14 9.10 12.53
C GLU A 108 -10.00 8.41 11.77
N LEU A 109 -10.34 7.67 10.70
CA LEU A 109 -9.35 7.05 9.82
C LEU A 109 -8.72 8.10 8.90
N LEU A 110 -9.54 8.92 8.24
CA LEU A 110 -9.06 9.88 7.25
C LEU A 110 -8.21 10.98 7.87
N GLN A 111 -8.51 11.43 9.09
CA GLN A 111 -7.66 12.37 9.84
C GLN A 111 -6.20 11.87 9.98
N LYS A 112 -6.01 10.55 10.16
CA LYS A 112 -4.67 9.95 10.24
C LYS A 112 -3.98 9.92 8.88
N CYS A 113 -4.74 9.85 7.79
CA CYS A 113 -4.25 9.82 6.42
C CYS A 113 -3.86 11.21 5.88
N LEU A 114 -4.38 12.30 6.44
CA LEU A 114 -4.12 13.68 5.95
C LEU A 114 -2.64 14.01 5.81
N LYS A 115 -1.80 13.54 6.74
CA LYS A 115 -0.36 13.82 6.75
C LYS A 115 0.45 12.91 5.82
N GLY A 116 -0.18 11.97 5.11
CA GLY A 116 0.49 11.04 4.19
C GLY A 116 1.56 10.15 4.84
N ARG A 117 1.49 9.95 6.16
CA ARG A 117 2.47 9.15 6.90
C ARG A 117 2.21 7.66 6.70
N THR A 118 3.28 6.87 6.69
CA THR A 118 3.13 5.41 6.67
C THR A 118 2.65 4.92 8.03
N GLN A 119 1.80 3.88 8.03
CA GLN A 119 1.21 3.31 9.25
C GLN A 119 2.26 2.67 10.18
N ASN A 120 3.47 2.41 9.67
CA ASN A 120 4.58 1.84 10.42
C ASN A 120 5.88 2.60 10.10
N VAL A 121 6.21 3.60 10.92
CA VAL A 121 7.49 4.34 10.83
C VAL A 121 8.67 3.37 10.96
N ASN A 122 8.51 2.34 11.79
CA ASN A 122 9.56 1.39 12.14
C ASN A 122 9.73 0.29 11.08
N GLU A 123 8.82 0.10 10.13
CA GLU A 123 8.95 -0.98 9.12
C GLU A 123 10.22 -0.83 8.30
N SER A 124 10.53 0.41 7.95
CA SER A 124 11.71 0.78 7.18
C SER A 124 13.02 0.61 7.98
N LEU A 125 12.96 0.72 9.31
CA LEU A 125 14.08 0.46 10.22
C LEU A 125 14.25 -1.05 10.45
N HIS A 126 13.16 -1.74 10.81
CA HIS A 126 13.12 -3.17 11.06
C HIS A 126 13.66 -3.95 9.85
N GLY A 127 13.23 -3.60 8.64
CA GLY A 127 13.75 -4.21 7.41
C GLY A 127 15.26 -4.06 7.22
N ARG A 128 15.89 -3.00 7.77
CA ARG A 128 17.36 -2.83 7.76
C ARG A 128 18.04 -3.61 8.88
N VAL A 129 17.45 -3.63 10.08
CA VAL A 129 17.97 -4.39 11.21
C VAL A 129 18.02 -5.87 10.86
N TRP A 130 16.93 -6.41 10.30
CA TRP A 130 16.83 -7.83 9.94
C TRP A 130 17.69 -8.24 8.73
N LYS A 131 18.20 -7.28 7.94
CA LYS A 131 19.21 -7.57 6.92
C LYS A 131 20.61 -7.79 7.51
N LYS A 132 20.91 -7.16 8.65
CA LYS A 132 22.19 -7.31 9.35
C LYS A 132 22.15 -8.43 10.38
N ILE A 133 21.00 -8.62 11.03
CA ILE A 133 20.79 -9.61 12.08
C ILE A 133 19.74 -10.60 11.59
N SER A 134 20.15 -11.86 11.36
CA SER A 134 19.21 -12.91 11.00
C SER A 134 18.26 -13.15 12.17
N LYS A 135 16.96 -13.25 11.88
CA LYS A 135 15.94 -13.59 12.89
C LYS A 135 16.04 -15.04 13.37
N ASP A 136 16.64 -15.90 12.55
CA ASP A 136 16.63 -17.34 12.72
C ASP A 136 17.96 -17.87 13.30
N LYS A 137 18.93 -16.99 13.53
CA LYS A 137 20.23 -17.34 14.10
C LYS A 137 20.42 -16.64 15.43
N TYR A 138 20.75 -17.42 16.45
CA TYR A 138 21.15 -16.87 17.75
C TYR A 138 22.44 -16.06 17.59
N ALA A 139 22.38 -14.80 18.00
CA ALA A 139 23.53 -13.92 18.13
C ALA A 139 23.60 -13.42 19.58
N GLY A 140 24.81 -13.34 20.14
CA GLY A 140 25.02 -12.81 21.48
C GLY A 140 24.52 -11.37 21.61
N LEU A 141 24.03 -11.00 22.80
CA LEU A 141 23.42 -9.70 23.09
C LEU A 141 24.27 -8.52 22.57
N PHE A 142 25.57 -8.54 22.84
CA PHE A 142 26.50 -7.50 22.40
C PHE A 142 26.48 -7.27 20.89
N ARG A 143 26.54 -8.35 20.09
CA ARG A 143 26.53 -8.26 18.62
C ARG A 143 25.21 -7.72 18.10
N THR A 144 24.11 -8.16 18.70
CA THR A 144 22.76 -7.70 18.34
C THR A 144 22.57 -6.22 18.66
N THR A 145 22.97 -5.79 19.86
CA THR A 145 22.91 -4.38 20.28
C THR A 145 23.75 -3.49 19.38
N PHE A 146 25.02 -3.85 19.14
CA PHE A 146 25.90 -3.09 18.25
C PHE A 146 25.33 -2.98 16.81
N ALA A 147 24.83 -4.08 16.25
CA ALA A 147 24.27 -4.08 14.92
C ALA A 147 22.96 -3.25 14.84
N CYS A 148 22.14 -3.25 15.89
CA CYS A 148 20.96 -2.39 16.00
C CYS A 148 21.36 -0.92 16.06
N GLU A 149 22.27 -0.53 16.96
CA GLU A 149 22.77 0.84 17.11
C GLU A 149 23.38 1.36 15.81
N ALA A 150 24.27 0.59 15.19
CA ALA A 150 24.85 0.93 13.89
C ALA A 150 23.79 1.05 12.79
N THR A 151 22.70 0.30 12.88
CA THR A 151 21.59 0.40 11.92
C THR A 151 20.72 1.62 12.16
N ILE A 152 20.47 1.97 13.42
CA ILE A 152 19.75 3.18 13.83
C ILE A 152 20.52 4.42 13.36
N LEU A 153 21.84 4.45 13.61
CA LEU A 153 22.71 5.53 13.12
C LEU A 153 22.63 5.64 11.60
N ASN A 154 22.81 4.54 10.87
CA ASN A 154 22.70 4.54 9.41
C ASN A 154 21.29 4.88 8.88
N HIS A 155 20.24 4.60 9.65
CA HIS A 155 18.86 4.86 9.27
C HIS A 155 18.48 6.33 9.42
N ASN A 156 18.90 6.95 10.53
CA ASN A 156 18.62 8.34 10.85
C ASN A 156 19.57 9.31 10.14
N PHE A 157 20.86 9.04 10.18
CA PHE A 157 21.89 9.95 9.64
C PHE A 157 22.28 9.64 8.19
N LYS A 158 21.52 8.80 7.48
CA LYS A 158 21.76 8.35 6.09
C LYS A 158 22.92 9.06 5.37
N LYS A 159 24.11 8.44 5.41
CA LYS A 159 25.30 8.91 4.68
C LYS A 159 25.79 10.32 5.04
N ASP A 160 25.52 10.78 6.25
CA ASP A 160 26.15 11.99 6.73
C ASP A 160 27.62 11.67 7.02
N LEU A 161 28.44 11.80 5.98
CA LEU A 161 29.87 11.64 6.07
C LEU A 161 30.50 12.75 6.90
N HIS A 162 29.79 13.88 7.07
CA HIS A 162 30.18 14.88 8.07
C HIS A 162 30.06 14.32 9.48
N PHE A 163 29.02 13.54 9.80
CA PHE A 163 28.94 12.87 11.11
C PHE A 163 30.12 11.91 11.35
N LEU A 164 30.49 11.09 10.37
CA LEU A 164 31.66 10.21 10.49
C LEU A 164 32.97 10.99 10.59
N SER A 165 33.10 12.07 9.82
CA SER A 165 34.24 12.99 9.89
C SER A 165 34.30 13.72 11.23
N SER A 166 33.16 14.12 11.81
CA SER A 166 33.05 14.76 13.12
C SER A 166 33.37 13.80 14.26
N LEU A 167 33.18 12.50 14.06
CA LEU A 167 33.63 11.44 14.96
C LEU A 167 35.12 11.08 14.77
N GLY A 168 35.83 11.76 13.86
CA GLY A 168 37.26 11.54 13.60
C GLY A 168 37.56 10.37 12.66
N PHE A 169 36.56 9.79 11.99
CA PHE A 169 36.80 8.73 11.01
C PHE A 169 37.18 9.32 9.65
N PRO A 170 38.29 8.87 9.02
CA PRO A 170 38.70 9.34 7.71
C PRO A 170 37.72 8.85 6.63
N VAL A 171 37.10 9.80 5.92
CA VAL A 171 36.21 9.51 4.80
C VAL A 171 37.05 9.48 3.51
N SER A 172 37.29 8.29 2.97
CA SER A 172 37.99 8.13 1.69
C SER A 172 37.02 8.11 0.50
N GLN A 173 37.53 8.39 -0.70
CA GLN A 173 36.79 8.23 -1.97
C GLN A 173 36.21 6.82 -2.13
N HIS A 174 36.92 5.81 -1.63
CA HIS A 174 36.46 4.43 -1.66
C HIS A 174 35.25 4.20 -0.75
N SER A 175 35.22 4.81 0.44
CA SER A 175 34.07 4.77 1.35
C SER A 175 32.81 5.38 0.71
N LEU A 176 32.99 6.48 -0.03
CA LEU A 176 31.93 7.10 -0.85
C LEU A 176 31.39 6.13 -1.90
N ASP A 177 32.25 5.49 -2.68
CA ASP A 177 31.85 4.55 -3.74
C ASP A 177 31.06 3.35 -3.21
N VAL A 178 31.47 2.79 -2.06
CA VAL A 178 30.76 1.68 -1.40
C VAL A 178 29.36 2.12 -0.95
N LEU A 179 29.25 3.32 -0.37
CA LEU A 179 27.96 3.89 0.04
C LEU A 179 27.03 4.13 -1.17
N HIS A 180 27.57 4.63 -2.29
CA HIS A 180 26.81 4.81 -3.52
C HIS A 180 26.33 3.49 -4.13
N ARG A 181 27.17 2.44 -4.12
CA ARG A 181 26.77 1.09 -4.60
C ARG A 181 25.64 0.49 -3.77
N GLN A 182 25.73 0.56 -2.44
CA GLN A 182 24.66 0.07 -1.55
C GLN A 182 23.33 0.82 -1.77
N ASP A 183 23.40 2.08 -2.17
CA ASP A 183 22.24 2.91 -2.50
C ASP A 183 21.55 2.49 -3.80
N GLY A 184 22.34 2.18 -4.82
CA GLY A 184 21.84 1.62 -6.08
C GLY A 184 21.05 0.33 -5.85
N VAL A 185 21.56 -0.56 -4.99
CA VAL A 185 20.87 -1.80 -4.59
C VAL A 185 19.57 -1.50 -3.84
N THR A 186 19.58 -0.53 -2.92
CA THR A 186 18.38 -0.15 -2.15
C THR A 186 17.30 0.45 -3.05
N LYS A 187 17.65 1.34 -3.97
CA LYS A 187 16.71 1.92 -4.96
C LYS A 187 16.14 0.83 -5.89
N ARG A 188 16.97 -0.12 -6.33
CA ARG A 188 16.54 -1.24 -7.19
C ARG A 188 15.58 -2.20 -6.47
N SER A 189 15.85 -2.51 -5.20
CA SER A 189 14.98 -3.32 -4.35
C SER A 189 13.62 -2.62 -4.08
N MET A 190 13.62 -1.31 -3.87
CA MET A 190 12.39 -0.53 -3.65
C MET A 190 11.50 -0.49 -4.91
N ARG A 191 12.11 -0.42 -6.09
CA ARG A 191 11.42 -0.55 -7.39
C ARG A 191 10.87 -1.96 -7.65
N GLN A 192 11.49 -2.99 -7.09
CA GLN A 192 11.01 -4.37 -7.17
C GLN A 192 9.88 -4.65 -6.17
N SER A 193 9.82 -3.99 -5.02
CA SER A 193 8.69 -4.13 -4.08
C SER A 193 7.42 -3.41 -4.53
N SER A 194 7.53 -2.45 -5.46
CA SER A 194 6.37 -1.79 -6.08
C SER A 194 5.70 -2.62 -7.18
N THR A 195 6.30 -3.74 -7.61
CA THR A 195 5.61 -4.68 -8.49
C THR A 195 4.73 -5.63 -7.65
N PRO A 196 3.56 -6.06 -8.15
CA PRO A 196 2.67 -6.94 -7.39
C PRO A 196 3.44 -8.19 -6.97
N ARG A 197 3.49 -8.45 -5.67
CA ARG A 197 4.14 -9.64 -5.10
C ARG A 197 3.43 -10.87 -5.67
N LYS A 198 4.03 -11.54 -6.67
CA LYS A 198 3.54 -12.83 -7.16
C LYS A 198 3.39 -13.75 -5.94
N ARG A 199 2.16 -14.22 -5.68
CA ARG A 199 1.88 -15.13 -4.57
C ARG A 199 2.81 -16.34 -4.69
N ARG A 200 3.52 -16.66 -3.61
CA ARG A 200 4.17 -17.96 -3.46
C ARG A 200 3.06 -19.03 -3.58
N LYS A 201 3.19 -19.95 -4.55
CA LYS A 201 2.37 -21.16 -4.56
C LYS A 201 2.59 -21.86 -3.22
N VAL A 202 1.53 -22.02 -2.45
CA VAL A 202 1.53 -22.93 -1.30
C VAL A 202 1.73 -24.31 -1.90
N VAL A 203 2.87 -24.93 -1.60
CA VAL A 203 3.06 -26.35 -1.86
C VAL A 203 2.27 -27.04 -0.77
N GLU A 204 1.16 -27.69 -1.13
CA GLU A 204 0.47 -28.62 -0.25
C GLU A 204 1.44 -29.77 0.05
N THR A 205 2.06 -29.72 1.24
CA THR A 205 2.66 -30.92 1.83
C THR A 205 1.50 -31.79 2.28
N LYS A 206 1.33 -32.95 1.64
CA LYS A 206 0.45 -34.02 2.10
C LYS A 206 0.77 -34.31 3.56
N ALA A 207 -0.27 -34.32 4.40
CA ALA A 207 -0.16 -34.76 5.79
C ALA A 207 0.10 -36.27 5.79
N ASP A 208 1.21 -36.68 6.40
CA ASP A 208 1.42 -38.08 6.78
C ASP A 208 0.63 -38.33 8.08
N ASP A 209 -0.45 -39.10 7.96
CA ASP A 209 -1.25 -39.60 9.07
C ASP A 209 -0.47 -40.71 9.81
N SER A 210 0.37 -40.32 10.78
CA SER A 210 0.78 -41.24 11.84
C SER A 210 1.29 -40.50 13.07
N TYR A 211 0.38 -40.11 13.98
CA TYR A 211 0.75 -39.83 15.36
C TYR A 211 -0.34 -40.30 16.31
N SER A 212 -0.11 -41.47 16.92
CA SER A 212 -0.95 -42.10 17.93
C SER A 212 -0.73 -41.40 19.28
N SER A 213 -1.81 -40.89 19.89
CA SER A 213 -1.77 -40.37 21.26
C SER A 213 -1.53 -41.49 22.27
N GLY A 214 -0.40 -41.44 22.97
CA GLY A 214 -0.14 -42.21 24.17
C GLY A 214 -0.83 -41.57 25.38
N ALA A 215 -1.63 -42.37 26.08
CA ALA A 215 -2.22 -42.03 27.36
C ALA A 215 -1.20 -42.23 28.49
N HIS A 216 -1.15 -41.26 29.42
CA HIS A 216 -0.86 -41.47 30.82
C HIS A 216 -1.85 -40.61 31.62
#